data_AF-A0A1F5XF81-F1
#
_entry.id   AF-A0A1F5XF81-F1
#
_cell.length_a   1.000
_cell.length_b   1.000
_cell.length_c   1.000
_cell.angle_alpha   90.00
_cell.angle_beta   90.00
_cell.angle_gamma   90.00
#
_symmetry.space_group_name_H-M   'P 1'
#
loop_
_entity.id
_entity.type
_entity.pdbx_description
1 polymer ?
#
loop_
_entity_poly.entity_id
_entity_poly.type
_entity_poly.pdbx_seq_one_letter_code
_entity_poly.pdbx_strand_id
1 'polypeptide(L)'
;MLNRAKFFLFGLVYAIVNLGVRAMADEPFYRIENPIKAGSFADVVKGFADLMVKIGIPLATVFLIWSGFLFVSARGNDEQLKKAKSTFYWTIVGTALLVGAYAIASAIVDFAKKL
;
A
#
# COMPACT_ATOMS: atom_id res chain seq x y z
N MET A 1 3.57 57.31 -42.05
CA MET A 1 2.51 56.52 -41.38
C MET A 1 2.67 54.99 -41.52
N LEU A 2 3.50 54.49 -42.44
CA LEU A 2 3.59 53.05 -42.78
C LEU A 2 4.28 52.14 -41.73
N ASN A 3 5.18 52.66 -40.88
CA ASN A 3 5.90 51.84 -39.89
C ASN A 3 5.09 51.45 -38.64
N ARG A 4 4.06 52.23 -38.27
CA ARG A 4 3.24 51.94 -37.08
C ARG A 4 2.30 50.76 -37.33
N ALA A 5 1.79 50.62 -38.56
CA ALA A 5 0.96 49.49 -38.97
C ALA A 5 1.74 48.16 -39.00
N LYS A 6 3.00 48.18 -39.46
CA LYS A 6 3.86 46.98 -39.49
C LYS A 6 4.18 46.45 -38.09
N PHE A 7 4.44 47.35 -37.13
CA PHE A 7 4.69 46.98 -35.73
C PHE A 7 3.45 46.37 -35.07
N PHE A 8 2.27 46.92 -35.38
CA PHE A 8 1.00 46.39 -34.90
C PHE A 8 0.68 45.00 -35.49
N LEU A 9 0.89 44.82 -36.79
CA LEU A 9 0.70 43.53 -37.46
C LEU A 9 1.67 42.46 -36.91
N PHE A 10 2.93 42.81 -36.67
CA PHE A 10 3.89 41.89 -36.06
C PHE A 10 3.50 41.52 -34.63
N GLY A 11 3.04 42.48 -33.83
CA GLY A 11 2.50 42.22 -32.48
C GLY A 11 1.25 41.33 -32.50
N LEU A 12 0.36 41.54 -33.47
CA LEU A 12 -0.84 40.72 -33.65
C LEU A 12 -0.48 39.28 -34.07
N VAL A 13 0.46 39.10 -34.99
CA VAL A 13 0.99 37.78 -35.36
C VAL A 13 1.68 37.10 -34.16
N TYR A 14 2.49 37.83 -33.40
CA TYR A 14 3.15 37.30 -32.20
C TYR A 14 2.14 36.89 -31.12
N ALA A 15 1.05 37.65 -30.94
CA ALA A 15 -0.04 37.31 -30.03
C ALA A 15 -0.79 36.05 -30.48
N ILE A 16 -1.09 35.92 -31.78
CA ILE A 16 -1.76 34.75 -32.35
C ILE A 16 -0.89 33.49 -32.20
N VAL A 17 0.41 33.61 -32.48
CA VAL A 17 1.37 32.50 -32.33
C VAL A 17 1.47 32.05 -30.87
N ASN A 18 1.58 32.99 -29.91
CA ASN A 18 1.60 32.64 -28.48
C ASN A 18 0.29 32.00 -28.00
N LEU A 19 -0.85 32.44 -28.53
CA LEU A 19 -2.14 31.86 -28.20
C LEU A 19 -2.25 30.41 -28.71
N GLY A 20 -1.81 30.17 -29.95
CA GLY A 20 -1.80 28.84 -30.56
C GLY A 20 -0.89 27.85 -29.85
N VAL A 21 0.31 28.27 -29.44
CA VAL A 21 1.26 27.41 -28.70
C VAL A 21 0.72 27.03 -27.32
N ARG A 22 0.02 27.94 -26.63
CA ARG A 22 -0.61 27.66 -25.32
C ARG A 22 -1.78 26.69 -25.43
N ALA A 23 -2.51 26.72 -26.53
CA ALA A 23 -3.61 25.79 -26.79
C ALA A 23 -3.15 24.36 -27.10
N MET A 24 -1.89 24.16 -27.54
CA MET A 24 -1.31 22.85 -27.85
C MET A 24 -0.55 22.20 -26.68
N ALA A 25 -0.40 22.90 -25.55
CA ALA A 25 0.40 22.45 -24.41
C ALA A 25 -0.37 21.62 -23.38
N ASP A 26 -1.67 21.43 -23.56
CA ASP A 26 -2.57 20.78 -22.60
C ASP A 26 -3.18 19.49 -23.16
N GLU A 27 -2.34 18.63 -23.76
CA GLU A 27 -2.71 17.24 -23.98
C GLU A 27 -2.64 16.54 -22.62
N PRO A 28 -3.76 16.05 -22.05
CA PRO A 28 -3.73 15.33 -20.78
C PRO A 28 -3.00 14.01 -21.02
N PHE A 29 -1.70 14.00 -20.72
CA PHE A 29 -0.93 12.77 -20.61
C PHE A 29 -1.63 11.90 -19.57
N TYR A 30 -2.28 10.83 -20.03
CA TYR A 30 -2.85 9.81 -19.16
C TYR A 30 -1.69 9.06 -18.51
N ARG A 31 -1.22 9.59 -17.36
CA ARG A 31 -0.22 8.92 -16.55
C ARG A 31 -0.93 7.78 -15.83
N ILE A 32 -0.46 6.56 -16.04
CA ILE A 32 -0.86 5.42 -15.20
C ILE A 32 -0.31 5.72 -13.80
N GLU A 33 -1.17 6.19 -12.91
CA GLU A 33 -0.81 6.34 -11.50
C GLU A 33 -0.54 4.95 -10.94
N ASN A 34 0.61 4.78 -10.29
CA ASN A 34 1.00 3.49 -9.75
C ASN A 34 -0.06 3.02 -8.73
N PRO A 35 -0.81 1.93 -8.99
CA PRO A 35 -1.89 1.49 -8.12
C PRO A 35 -1.40 1.08 -6.72
N ILE A 36 -0.12 0.70 -6.60
CA ILE A 36 0.51 0.37 -5.30
C ILE A 36 1.20 1.58 -4.65
N LYS A 37 1.22 2.75 -5.31
CA LYS A 37 1.80 4.03 -4.83
C LYS A 37 3.23 3.91 -4.27
N ALA A 38 3.99 2.92 -4.74
CA ALA A 38 5.34 2.66 -4.28
C ALA A 38 6.35 3.45 -5.13
N GLY A 39 7.24 4.19 -4.47
CA GLY A 39 8.34 4.94 -5.13
C GLY A 39 9.68 4.22 -5.07
N SER A 40 9.81 3.19 -4.22
CA SER A 40 11.04 2.43 -4.00
C SER A 40 10.75 0.96 -3.68
N PHE A 41 11.78 0.11 -3.77
CA PHE A 41 11.68 -1.29 -3.33
C PHE A 41 11.26 -1.40 -1.84
N ALA A 42 11.73 -0.49 -0.99
CA ALA A 42 11.36 -0.44 0.41
C ALA A 42 9.86 -0.18 0.62
N ASP A 43 9.24 0.65 -0.23
CA ASP A 43 7.79 0.89 -0.18
C ASP A 43 6.98 -0.33 -0.63
N VAL A 44 7.50 -1.12 -1.58
CA VAL A 44 6.88 -2.39 -1.98
C VAL A 44 6.90 -3.39 -0.83
N VAL A 45 8.05 -3.55 -0.15
CA VAL A 45 8.18 -4.44 1.01
C VAL A 45 7.24 -4.01 2.14
N LYS A 46 7.18 -2.70 2.43
CA LYS A 46 6.26 -2.15 3.44
C LYS A 46 4.79 -2.39 3.07
N GLY A 47 4.42 -2.14 1.82
CA GLY A 47 3.06 -2.37 1.33
C GLY A 47 2.65 -3.85 1.40
N PHE A 48 3.56 -4.77 1.08
CA PHE A 48 3.31 -6.20 1.22
C PHE A 48 3.14 -6.62 2.67
N ALA A 49 4.01 -6.15 3.56
CA ALA A 49 3.90 -6.42 4.99
C ALA A 49 2.59 -5.90 5.58
N ASP A 50 2.17 -4.68 5.20
CA ASP A 50 0.90 -4.09 5.62
C ASP A 50 -0.31 -4.89 5.13
N LEU A 51 -0.28 -5.36 3.87
CA LEU A 51 -1.31 -6.22 3.33
C LEU A 51 -1.44 -7.55 4.10
N MET A 52 -0.31 -8.17 4.43
CA MET A 52 -0.28 -9.41 5.22
C MET A 52 -0.86 -9.21 6.62
N VAL A 53 -0.56 -8.09 7.29
CA VAL A 53 -1.14 -7.79 8.60
C VAL A 53 -2.62 -7.50 8.51
N LYS A 54 -3.05 -6.72 7.50
CA LYS A 54 -4.44 -6.35 7.29
C LYS A 54 -5.36 -7.56 7.13
N ILE A 55 -4.89 -8.62 6.47
CA ILE A 55 -5.64 -9.87 6.27
C ILE A 55 -5.39 -10.83 7.44
N GLY A 56 -4.16 -10.91 7.93
CA GLY A 56 -3.77 -11.91 8.90
C GLY A 56 -4.24 -11.64 10.33
N ILE A 57 -4.46 -10.38 10.75
CA ILE A 57 -5.04 -10.06 12.07
C ILE A 57 -6.48 -10.58 12.20
N PRO A 58 -7.40 -10.30 11.25
CA PRO A 58 -8.73 -10.93 11.25
C PRO A 58 -8.67 -12.46 11.23
N LEU A 59 -7.78 -13.03 10.42
CA LEU A 59 -7.64 -14.48 10.31
C LEU A 59 -7.15 -15.12 11.63
N ALA A 60 -6.14 -14.52 12.27
CA ALA A 60 -5.64 -14.93 13.58
C ALA A 60 -6.75 -14.89 14.64
N THR A 61 -7.59 -13.86 14.60
CA THR A 61 -8.74 -13.71 15.51
C THR A 61 -9.73 -14.87 15.33
N VAL A 62 -10.06 -15.24 14.09
CA VAL A 62 -10.94 -16.38 13.80
C VAL A 62 -10.35 -17.69 14.34
N PHE A 63 -9.05 -17.93 14.14
CA PHE A 63 -8.39 -19.12 14.66
C PHE A 63 -8.34 -19.15 16.19
N LEU A 64 -8.18 -17.98 16.82
CA LEU A 64 -8.22 -17.87 18.28
C LEU A 64 -9.59 -18.29 18.82
N ILE A 65 -10.67 -17.75 18.24
CA ILE A 65 -12.05 -18.12 18.58
C ILE A 65 -12.28 -19.61 18.35
N TRP A 66 -11.81 -20.16 17.22
CA TRP A 66 -11.94 -21.58 16.90
C TRP A 66 -11.26 -22.48 17.93
N SER A 67 -10.04 -22.11 18.36
CA SER A 67 -9.33 -22.84 19.40
C SER A 67 -10.08 -22.80 20.74
N GLY A 68 -10.69 -21.66 21.08
CA GLY A 68 -11.54 -21.50 22.27
C GLY A 68 -12.78 -22.38 22.21
N PHE A 69 -13.45 -22.44 21.05
CA PHE A 69 -14.58 -23.34 20.84
C PHE A 69 -14.18 -24.81 21.04
N LEU A 70 -13.01 -25.21 20.53
CA LEU A 70 -12.49 -26.57 20.68
C LEU A 70 -12.20 -26.94 22.14
N PHE A 71 -11.78 -25.97 22.97
CA PHE A 71 -11.64 -26.16 24.42
C PHE A 71 -12.98 -26.43 25.09
N VAL A 72 -14.02 -25.66 24.74
CA VAL A 72 -15.37 -25.83 25.31
C VAL A 72 -16.01 -27.13 24.84
N SER A 73 -15.83 -27.52 23.58
CA SER A 73 -16.42 -28.74 23.01
C SER A 73 -15.77 -30.02 23.53
N ALA A 74 -14.51 -29.96 23.99
CA ALA A 74 -13.78 -31.13 24.46
C ALA A 74 -14.43 -31.79 25.70
N ARG A 75 -15.15 -31.03 26.54
CA ARG A 75 -15.96 -31.55 27.68
C ARG A 75 -15.24 -32.61 28.56
N GLY A 76 -13.92 -32.50 28.72
CA GLY A 76 -13.12 -33.44 29.52
C GLY A 76 -12.61 -34.69 28.77
N ASN A 77 -12.82 -34.79 27.45
CA ASN A 77 -12.14 -35.78 26.61
C ASN A 77 -10.68 -35.34 26.39
N ASP A 78 -9.74 -36.11 26.92
CA ASP A 78 -8.29 -35.82 26.87
C ASP A 78 -7.74 -35.66 25.44
N GLU A 79 -8.24 -36.45 24.49
CA GLU A 79 -7.78 -36.40 23.10
C GLU A 79 -8.20 -35.08 22.44
N GLN A 80 -9.46 -34.68 22.63
CA GLN A 80 -9.97 -33.41 22.11
C GLN A 80 -9.33 -32.22 22.82
N LEU A 81 -9.04 -32.33 24.12
CA LEU A 81 -8.37 -31.29 24.88
C LEU A 81 -6.92 -31.11 24.42
N LYS A 82 -6.22 -32.19 24.11
CA LYS A 82 -4.87 -32.15 23.52
C LYS A 82 -4.90 -31.46 22.16
N LYS A 83 -5.91 -31.73 21.35
CA LYS A 83 -6.12 -31.04 20.07
C LYS A 83 -6.36 -29.55 20.27
N ALA A 84 -7.25 -29.17 21.19
CA ALA A 84 -7.53 -27.76 21.53
C ALA A 84 -6.26 -26.99 21.92
N LYS A 85 -5.46 -27.58 22.83
CA LYS A 85 -4.18 -27.00 23.27
C LYS A 85 -3.18 -26.84 22.13
N SER A 86 -3.05 -27.86 21.28
CA SER A 86 -2.17 -27.80 20.12
C SER A 86 -2.60 -26.70 19.15
N THR A 87 -3.89 -26.64 18.81
CA THR A 87 -4.44 -25.61 17.93
C THR A 87 -4.19 -24.21 18.50
N PHE A 88 -4.49 -23.99 19.79
CA PHE A 88 -4.24 -22.71 20.44
C PHE A 88 -2.76 -22.32 20.41
N TYR A 89 -1.86 -23.24 20.73
CA TYR A 89 -0.42 -22.98 20.70
C TYR A 89 0.05 -22.54 19.32
N TRP A 90 -0.37 -23.27 18.26
CA TRP A 90 -0.04 -22.91 16.89
C TRP A 90 -0.67 -21.59 16.44
N THR A 91 -1.88 -21.27 16.92
CA THR A 91 -2.49 -19.96 16.66
C THR A 91 -1.69 -18.83 17.29
N ILE A 92 -1.25 -18.98 18.55
CA ILE A 92 -0.43 -17.97 19.23
C ILE A 92 0.92 -17.80 18.53
N VAL A 93 1.60 -18.90 18.19
CA VAL A 93 2.89 -18.86 17.49
C VAL A 93 2.74 -18.22 16.11
N GLY A 94 1.71 -18.58 15.35
CA GLY A 94 1.45 -17.98 14.04
C GLY A 94 1.15 -16.48 14.13
N THR A 95 0.39 -16.07 15.14
CA THR A 95 0.08 -14.65 15.39
C THR A 95 1.33 -13.87 15.78
N ALA A 96 2.15 -14.42 16.69
CA ALA A 96 3.41 -13.82 17.10
C ALA A 96 4.39 -13.70 15.92
N LEU A 97 4.47 -14.73 15.07
CA LEU A 97 5.29 -14.71 13.87
C LEU A 97 4.83 -13.62 12.89
N LEU A 98 3.52 -13.47 12.69
CA LEU A 98 2.96 -12.43 11.82
C LEU A 98 3.33 -11.03 12.30
N VAL A 99 3.13 -10.74 13.59
CA VAL A 99 3.45 -9.43 14.17
C VAL A 99 4.96 -9.19 14.19
N GLY A 100 5.75 -10.22 14.54
CA GLY A 100 7.21 -10.14 14.55
C GLY A 100 7.79 -9.88 13.16
N ALA A 101 7.31 -10.57 12.13
CA ALA A 101 7.73 -10.36 10.75
C ALA A 101 7.43 -8.93 10.28
N TYR A 102 6.24 -8.41 10.57
CA TYR A 102 5.88 -7.02 10.25
C TYR A 102 6.78 -6.01 10.97
N ALA A 103 7.04 -6.23 12.25
CA ALA A 103 7.90 -5.35 13.05
C ALA A 103 9.33 -5.30 12.49
N ILE A 104 9.91 -6.45 12.17
CA ILE A 104 11.25 -6.54 11.58
C ILE A 104 11.28 -5.88 10.18
N ALA A 105 10.31 -6.18 9.32
CA ALA A 105 10.24 -5.60 7.99
C ALA A 105 10.13 -4.07 8.04
N SER A 106 9.29 -3.54 8.95
CA SER A 106 9.13 -2.10 9.14
C SER A 106 10.41 -1.46 9.67
N ALA A 107 11.08 -2.10 10.64
CA ALA A 107 12.35 -1.61 11.17
C ALA A 107 13.45 -1.52 10.10
N ILE A 108 13.56 -2.53 9.23
CA ILE A 108 14.53 -2.54 8.12
C ILE A 108 14.22 -1.41 7.12
N VAL A 109 12.94 -1.23 6.75
CA VAL A 109 12.53 -0.16 5.83
C VAL A 109 12.81 1.22 6.43
N ASP A 110 12.50 1.41 7.70
CA ASP A 110 12.72 2.69 8.39
C ASP A 110 14.21 3.00 8.56
N PHE A 111 15.04 1.98 8.79
CA PHE A 111 16.50 2.12 8.80
C PHE A 111 17.03 2.50 7.42
N ALA A 112 16.60 1.80 6.36
CA ALA A 112 17.03 2.07 5.00
C ALA A 112 16.63 3.47 4.49
N LYS A 113 15.50 4.01 4.95
CA LYS A 113 15.04 5.37 4.62
C LYS A 113 15.82 6.48 5.34
N LYS A 114 16.51 6.16 6.43
CA LYS A 114 17.26 7.14 7.24
C LYS A 114 18.72 7.30 6.79
N LEU A 115 19.25 6.34 6.03
CA LEU A 115 20.51 6.47 5.32
C LEU A 115 20.35 7.39 4.09
#